data_AF-A0A6G8RTS9-F1
#
_entry.id   AF-A0A6G8RTS9-F1
#
_cell.length_a   1.000
_cell.length_b   1.000
_cell.length_c   1.000
_cell.angle_alpha   90.00
_cell.angle_beta   90.00
_cell.angle_gamma   90.00
#
_symmetry.space_group_name_H-M   'P 1'
#
loop_
_entity.id
_entity.type
_entity.pdbx_description
1 polymer ?
#
loop_
_entity_poly.entity_id
_entity_poly.type
_entity_poly.pdbx_seq_one_letter_code
_entity_poly.pdbx_strand_id
1 'polypeptide(L)'
;MNITELNQDEINLVHGAGTLVGDGLIEVGNSLNNFLNIPFISSFGHAFSNVGLGVPHGIVDLSGWAASQALIATGKVLGGNASVAQTHWNHDYNRGDYNVIPKWITG
;
A
#
# COMPACT_ATOMS: atom_id res chain seq x y z
N MET A 1 -43.04 9.44 -2.61
CA MET A 1 -41.90 8.49 -2.69
C MET A 1 -42.39 7.19 -2.08
N ASN A 2 -42.49 6.12 -2.86
CA ASN A 2 -42.91 4.82 -2.35
C ASN A 2 -41.63 4.04 -2.00
N ILE A 3 -41.43 3.68 -0.75
CA ILE A 3 -40.24 2.95 -0.30
C ILE A 3 -40.63 1.48 -0.27
N THR A 4 -39.97 0.68 -1.11
CA THR A 4 -40.16 -0.78 -1.19
C THR A 4 -38.94 -1.43 -0.54
N GLU A 5 -39.14 -2.40 0.35
CA GLU A 5 -38.02 -3.16 0.92
C GLU A 5 -37.31 -3.97 -0.17
N LEU A 6 -35.99 -3.98 -0.13
CA LEU A 6 -35.16 -4.81 -1.00
C LEU A 6 -35.33 -6.28 -0.62
N ASN A 7 -35.37 -7.15 -1.61
CA ASN A 7 -35.31 -8.58 -1.37
C ASN A 7 -33.86 -9.04 -1.09
N GLN A 8 -33.70 -10.27 -0.62
CA GLN A 8 -32.39 -10.80 -0.22
C GLN A 8 -31.37 -10.86 -1.38
N ASP A 9 -31.83 -11.10 -2.60
CA ASP A 9 -30.95 -11.16 -3.78
C ASP A 9 -30.42 -9.77 -4.15
N GLU A 10 -31.27 -8.73 -4.06
CA GLU A 10 -30.87 -7.34 -4.26
C GLU A 10 -29.89 -6.87 -3.17
N ILE A 11 -30.12 -7.28 -1.92
CA ILE A 11 -29.19 -7.01 -0.81
C ILE A 11 -27.84 -7.68 -1.07
N ASN A 12 -27.85 -8.95 -1.48
CA ASN A 12 -26.63 -9.71 -1.79
C ASN A 12 -25.87 -9.11 -2.98
N LEU A 13 -26.59 -8.62 -3.99
CA LEU A 13 -26.00 -7.93 -5.14
C LEU A 13 -25.29 -6.64 -4.72
N VAL A 14 -25.93 -5.82 -3.88
CA VAL A 14 -25.35 -4.55 -3.40
C VAL A 14 -24.17 -4.81 -2.46
N HIS A 15 -24.29 -5.77 -1.56
CA HIS A 15 -23.17 -6.19 -0.69
C HIS A 15 -21.99 -6.77 -1.50
N GLY A 16 -22.27 -7.59 -2.52
CA GLY A 16 -21.25 -8.18 -3.39
C GLY A 16 -20.56 -7.15 -4.30
N ALA A 17 -21.27 -6.10 -4.71
CA ALA A 17 -20.67 -5.00 -5.47
C ALA A 17 -19.71 -4.16 -4.60
N GLY A 18 -20.06 -3.94 -3.33
CA GLY A 18 -19.21 -3.25 -2.36
C GLY A 18 -17.89 -3.99 -2.12
N THR A 19 -17.94 -5.30 -1.93
CA THR A 19 -16.73 -6.13 -1.79
C THR A 19 -15.85 -6.09 -3.03
N LEU A 20 -16.42 -6.17 -4.25
CA LEU A 20 -15.62 -6.10 -5.49
C LEU A 20 -14.88 -4.77 -5.64
N VAL A 21 -15.56 -3.64 -5.40
CA VAL A 21 -14.92 -2.31 -5.46
C VAL A 21 -13.91 -2.14 -4.32
N GLY A 22 -14.26 -2.60 -3.12
CA GLY A 22 -13.39 -2.55 -1.96
C GLY A 22 -12.10 -3.36 -2.13
N ASP A 23 -12.23 -4.59 -2.61
CA ASP A 23 -11.11 -5.47 -2.95
C ASP A 23 -10.25 -4.88 -4.05
N GLY A 24 -10.87 -4.28 -5.08
CA GLY A 24 -10.16 -3.59 -6.15
C GLY A 24 -9.26 -2.46 -5.64
N LEU A 25 -9.73 -1.66 -4.68
CA LEU A 25 -8.91 -0.60 -4.07
C LEU A 25 -7.75 -1.17 -3.25
N ILE A 26 -7.99 -2.23 -2.48
CA ILE A 26 -6.94 -2.92 -1.72
C ILE A 26 -5.89 -3.48 -2.69
N GLU A 27 -6.32 -4.11 -3.79
CA GLU A 27 -5.44 -4.69 -4.79
C GLU A 27 -4.62 -3.66 -5.57
N VAL A 28 -5.16 -2.47 -5.83
CA VAL A 28 -4.37 -1.35 -6.39
C VAL A 28 -3.26 -0.96 -5.42
N GLY A 29 -3.57 -0.81 -4.12
CA GLY A 29 -2.58 -0.55 -3.08
C GLY A 29 -1.52 -1.66 -3.01
N ASN A 30 -1.94 -2.93 -3.02
CA ASN A 30 -1.05 -4.08 -3.01
C ASN A 30 -0.13 -4.11 -4.23
N SER A 31 -0.70 -3.90 -5.43
CA SER A 31 0.04 -3.95 -6.69
C SER A 31 1.15 -2.91 -6.74
N LEU A 32 0.89 -1.68 -6.28
CA LEU A 32 1.90 -0.64 -6.18
C LEU A 32 3.03 -1.03 -5.22
N ASN A 33 2.69 -1.51 -4.03
CA ASN A 33 3.69 -1.92 -3.06
C ASN A 33 4.51 -3.14 -3.53
N ASN A 34 3.85 -4.13 -4.12
CA ASN A 34 4.51 -5.31 -4.68
C ASN A 34 5.46 -4.92 -5.82
N PHE A 35 5.06 -3.99 -6.69
CA PHE A 35 5.90 -3.47 -7.77
C PHE A 35 7.15 -2.75 -7.23
N LEU A 36 6.98 -1.86 -6.25
CA LEU A 36 8.11 -1.15 -5.63
C LEU A 36 9.05 -2.08 -4.87
N ASN A 37 8.51 -3.16 -4.28
CA ASN A 37 9.28 -4.20 -3.59
C ASN A 37 9.99 -5.19 -4.52
N ILE A 38 9.81 -5.11 -5.85
CA ILE A 38 10.60 -5.92 -6.79
C ILE A 38 12.09 -5.61 -6.55
N PRO A 39 12.97 -6.62 -6.41
CA PRO A 39 14.37 -6.40 -6.05
C PRO A 39 15.10 -5.38 -6.93
N PHE A 40 14.79 -5.35 -8.22
CA PHE A 40 15.34 -4.37 -9.15
C PHE A 40 14.88 -2.93 -8.84
N ILE A 41 13.59 -2.73 -8.58
CA ILE A 41 13.04 -1.39 -8.28
C ILE A 41 13.51 -0.92 -6.89
N SER A 42 13.41 -1.78 -5.88
CA SER A 42 13.86 -1.48 -4.52
C SER A 42 15.39 -1.28 -4.42
N SER A 43 16.17 -1.73 -5.42
CA SER A 43 17.61 -1.48 -5.46
C SER A 43 17.96 0.02 -5.55
N PHE A 44 17.09 0.86 -6.12
CA PHE A 44 17.33 2.30 -6.22
C PHE A 44 17.30 2.98 -4.85
N GLY A 45 16.34 2.63 -3.98
CA GLY A 45 16.28 3.12 -2.61
C GLY A 45 17.52 2.73 -1.81
N HIS A 46 17.98 1.49 -2.00
CA HIS A 46 19.22 1.01 -1.41
C HIS A 46 20.46 1.78 -1.92
N ALA A 47 20.52 2.07 -3.23
CA ALA A 47 21.59 2.88 -3.81
C ALA A 47 21.57 4.33 -3.25
N PHE A 48 20.39 4.93 -3.06
CA PHE A 48 20.26 6.23 -2.39
C PHE A 48 20.78 6.19 -0.96
N SER A 49 20.45 5.14 -0.20
CA SER A 49 21.00 4.94 1.14
C SER A 49 22.54 4.91 1.15
N ASN A 50 23.14 4.24 0.16
CA ASN A 50 24.60 4.12 0.04
C ASN A 50 25.32 5.45 -0.27
N VAL A 51 24.62 6.48 -0.74
CA VAL A 51 25.18 7.81 -0.99
C VAL A 51 24.69 8.87 0.01
N GLY A 52 24.07 8.45 1.12
CA GLY A 52 23.58 9.34 2.18
C GLY A 52 22.24 10.01 1.86
N LEU A 53 21.49 9.50 0.87
CA LEU A 53 20.16 9.97 0.48
C LEU A 53 19.03 9.09 1.05
N GLY A 54 19.32 8.29 2.09
CA GLY A 54 18.33 7.41 2.72
C GLY A 54 17.14 8.17 3.32
N VAL A 55 17.36 9.32 3.96
CA VAL A 55 16.26 10.12 4.53
C VAL A 55 15.35 10.75 3.47
N PRO A 56 15.87 11.44 2.43
CA PRO A 56 15.04 11.91 1.32
C PRO A 56 14.24 10.80 0.64
N HIS A 57 14.88 9.66 0.35
CA HIS A 57 14.21 8.46 -0.17
C HIS A 57 13.06 8.05 0.76
N GLY A 58 13.34 8.00 2.06
CA GLY A 58 12.34 7.64 3.04
C GLY A 58 11.14 8.59 3.11
N ILE A 59 11.33 9.90 2.99
CA ILE A 59 10.20 10.85 2.98
C ILE A 59 9.25 10.57 1.80
N VAL A 60 9.81 10.23 0.63
CA VAL A 60 9.02 9.85 -0.55
C VAL A 60 8.23 8.58 -0.27
N ASP A 61 8.88 7.54 0.26
CA ASP A 61 8.24 6.27 0.56
C ASP A 61 7.16 6.38 1.65
N LEU A 62 7.35 7.26 2.65
CA LEU A 62 6.34 7.55 3.66
C LEU A 62 5.08 8.20 3.05
N SER A 63 5.24 9.04 2.02
CA SER A 63 4.09 9.59 1.31
C SER A 63 3.34 8.51 0.51
N GLY A 64 4.07 7.59 -0.12
CA GLY A 64 3.50 6.41 -0.79
C GLY A 64 2.81 5.45 0.18
N TRP A 65 3.35 5.30 1.40
CA TRP A 65 2.72 4.56 2.48
C TRP A 65 1.38 5.19 2.89
N ALA A 66 1.34 6.50 3.11
CA ALA A 66 0.10 7.19 3.48
C ALA A 66 -0.98 7.03 2.39
N ALA A 67 -0.60 7.15 1.12
CA ALA A 67 -1.51 6.92 -0.02
C ALA A 67 -2.00 5.47 -0.07
N SER A 68 -1.12 4.49 0.13
CA SER A 68 -1.48 3.06 0.16
C SER A 68 -2.44 2.75 1.30
N GLN A 69 -2.18 3.27 2.50
CA GLN A 69 -3.03 3.10 3.66
C GLN A 69 -4.40 3.74 3.45
N ALA A 70 -4.48 4.89 2.77
CA ALA A 70 -5.74 5.51 2.41
C ALA A 70 -6.56 4.61 1.47
N LEU A 71 -5.95 4.07 0.41
CA LEU A 71 -6.62 3.14 -0.51
C LEU A 71 -7.13 1.88 0.21
N ILE A 72 -6.29 1.27 1.04
CA ILE A 72 -6.65 0.08 1.82
C ILE A 72 -7.78 0.38 2.80
N ALA A 73 -7.71 1.52 3.50
CA ALA A 73 -8.76 1.94 4.43
C ALA A 73 -10.08 2.18 3.70
N THR A 74 -10.06 2.89 2.56
CA THR A 74 -11.26 3.08 1.73
C THR A 74 -11.81 1.74 1.25
N GLY A 75 -10.95 0.83 0.78
CA GLY A 75 -11.37 -0.49 0.33
C GLY A 75 -12.07 -1.30 1.43
N LYS A 76 -11.53 -1.28 2.65
CA LYS A 76 -12.15 -1.91 3.83
C LYS A 76 -13.48 -1.26 4.21
N VAL A 77 -13.59 0.07 4.15
CA VAL A 77 -14.86 0.78 4.41
C VAL A 77 -15.94 0.39 3.40
N LEU A 78 -15.56 0.13 2.15
CA LEU A 78 -16.47 -0.35 1.11
C LEU A 78 -16.82 -1.85 1.24
N GLY A 79 -16.29 -2.54 2.24
CA GLY A 79 -16.56 -3.95 2.51
C GLY A 79 -15.54 -4.92 1.90
N GLY A 80 -14.45 -4.43 1.31
CA GLY A 80 -13.37 -5.27 0.81
C GLY A 80 -12.71 -6.10 1.92
N ASN A 81 -12.36 -7.34 1.62
CA ASN A 81 -11.70 -8.28 2.52
C ASN A 81 -10.35 -8.80 2.02
N ALA A 82 -9.91 -8.35 0.83
CA ALA A 82 -8.63 -8.76 0.25
C ALA A 82 -7.45 -8.61 1.23
N SER A 83 -6.49 -9.54 1.14
CA SER A 83 -5.27 -9.51 1.96
C SER A 83 -4.46 -8.25 1.68
N VAL A 84 -3.80 -7.69 2.70
CA VAL A 84 -2.96 -6.51 2.55
C VAL A 84 -1.49 -6.91 2.43
N ALA A 85 -0.84 -6.47 1.37
CA ALA A 85 0.59 -6.71 1.14
C ALA A 85 1.47 -5.84 2.06
N GLN A 86 2.73 -6.24 2.23
CA GLN A 86 3.71 -5.39 2.92
C GLN A 86 3.95 -4.12 2.11
N THR A 87 3.90 -2.97 2.79
CA THR A 87 4.18 -1.68 2.15
C THR A 87 5.66 -1.52 1.81
N HIS A 88 5.96 -0.77 0.74
CA HIS A 88 7.34 -0.47 0.35
C HIS A 88 8.12 0.25 1.45
N TRP A 89 7.46 1.22 2.10
CA TRP A 89 8.00 1.92 3.26
C TRP A 89 8.49 0.96 4.35
N ASN A 90 7.65 0.00 4.75
CA ASN A 90 7.99 -0.96 5.80
C ASN A 90 9.07 -1.96 5.35
N HIS A 91 9.09 -2.33 4.08
CA HIS A 91 10.12 -3.20 3.51
C HIS A 91 11.52 -2.56 3.64
N ASP A 92 11.68 -1.33 3.15
CA ASP A 92 12.96 -0.62 3.17
C ASP A 92 13.32 -0.10 4.59
N TYR A 93 12.34 0.21 5.43
CA TYR A 93 12.56 0.48 6.87
C TYR A 93 13.20 -0.72 7.56
N ASN A 94 12.66 -1.93 7.35
CA ASN A 94 13.17 -3.15 7.96
C ASN A 94 14.57 -3.55 7.45
N ARG A 95 14.94 -3.09 6.25
CA ARG A 95 16.29 -3.21 5.69
C ARG A 95 17.23 -2.11 6.19
N GLY A 96 16.72 -1.11 6.90
CA GLY A 96 17.49 0.03 7.40
C GLY A 96 17.92 1.00 6.31
N ASP A 97 17.19 1.11 5.19
CA ASP A 97 17.59 1.95 4.05
C ASP A 97 17.42 3.47 4.28
N TYR A 98 16.78 3.90 5.37
CA TYR A 98 16.52 5.33 5.65
C TYR A 98 17.57 6.02 6.53
N ASN A 99 18.81 5.55 6.50
CA ASN A 99 19.89 6.14 7.28
C ASN A 99 20.41 7.45 6.65
N VAL A 100 20.79 8.39 7.52
CA VAL A 100 21.49 9.64 7.12
C VAL A 100 22.94 9.36 6.76
N ILE A 101 23.56 8.44 7.50
CA ILE A 101 24.95 8.06 7.30
C ILE A 101 24.98 6.98 6.20
N PRO A 102 25.83 7.12 5.17
CA PRO A 102 25.98 6.11 4.14
C PRO A 102 26.23 4.71 4.74
N LYS A 103 25.51 3.69 4.25
CA LYS A 103 25.59 2.34 4.82
C LYS A 103 26.98 1.71 4.80
N TRP A 104 27.82 2.06 3.82
CA TRP A 104 29.22 1.60 3.78
C TRP A 104 30.07 2.14 4.94
N ILE A 105 29.57 3.13 5.70
CA ILE A 105 30.18 3.61 6.94
C ILE A 105 29.62 2.87 8.17
N THR A 106 28.33 2.49 8.18
CA THR A 106 27.63 1.99 9.37
C THR A 106 27.54 0.48 9.49
N GLY A 107 27.84 -0.28 8.42
CA GLY A 107 27.69 -1.74 8.36
C GLY A 107 26.32 -2.18 7.89
#